data_AF-A0A3A0A2H5-F1
#
_entry.id   AF-A0A3A0A2H5-F1
#
_cell.length_a   1.000
_cell.length_b   1.000
_cell.length_c   1.000
_cell.angle_alpha   90.00
_cell.angle_beta   90.00
_cell.angle_gamma   90.00
#
_symmetry.space_group_name_H-M   'P 1'
#
loop_
_entity.id
_entity.type
_entity.pdbx_description
1 polymer ?
#
loop_
_entity_poly.entity_id
_entity_poly.type
_entity_poly.pdbx_seq_one_letter_code
_entity_poly.pdbx_strand_id
1 'polypeptide(L)'
;LARELADLDRRIELADPALAGLTALAPLTVEQVQARLPRDAVLLSYVGDGADQLWGVGVTRAEVQALPIPTPSIQWLRAYLADHLDGSRRGILVPAPGVSYLEPPRRLFPPLYRTLLAPFARWLEAAQTVYIVPHGPLHYLPLGALTPDLDTAPPLLAAGRRLVYAPSATVLLDYCHTRPPSAQSGVLAVAPHDAGLQWTQGAARRLAQTGRGAALLGQAATRQALLDQAGGYAALCFLGHGLFDPHHPMASRLYLSDGVLLAGDLLHDLALDADLVVLAACETGRSQVLRGDELLGLTRALLYAGTPSLLVTLWRVHEAPTRLLVERLFATLDAAAPDPAAALAAAQRWLRALSVAEARAVMTAWGDLSPAAVEAQIAQLWQVTRRDRPLQDDAPLFAHPFFWSPYILVGDRPPA
;
A
#
# COMPACT_ATOMS: atom_id res chain seq x y z
N LEU A 1 -24.90 -30.10 -7.13
CA LEU A 1 -24.00 -29.20 -6.39
C LEU A 1 -22.60 -29.05 -7.01
N ALA A 2 -21.67 -30.02 -6.90
CA ALA A 2 -20.29 -29.84 -7.40
C ALA A 2 -20.20 -29.60 -8.91
N ARG A 3 -21.04 -30.28 -9.72
CA ARG A 3 -21.14 -30.01 -11.17
C ARG A 3 -21.81 -28.69 -11.50
N GLU A 4 -22.76 -28.25 -10.68
CA GLU A 4 -23.47 -26.97 -10.89
C GLU A 4 -22.61 -25.76 -10.52
N LEU A 5 -21.74 -25.91 -9.50
CA LEU A 5 -20.70 -24.94 -9.17
C LEU A 5 -19.66 -24.83 -10.28
N ALA A 6 -19.17 -25.97 -10.80
CA ALA A 6 -18.22 -25.97 -11.91
C ALA A 6 -18.79 -25.36 -13.21
N ASP A 7 -20.09 -25.57 -13.48
CA ASP A 7 -20.77 -24.94 -14.62
C ASP A 7 -21.02 -23.44 -14.39
N LEU A 8 -21.23 -23.00 -13.14
CA LEU A 8 -21.36 -21.58 -12.80
C LEU A 8 -20.01 -20.86 -12.93
N ASP A 9 -18.94 -21.44 -12.41
CA ASP A 9 -17.57 -20.92 -12.54
C ASP A 9 -17.19 -20.80 -14.02
N ARG A 10 -17.42 -21.85 -14.82
CA ARG A 10 -17.19 -21.82 -16.26
C ARG A 10 -18.01 -20.74 -16.98
N ARG A 11 -19.25 -20.48 -16.55
CA ARG A 11 -20.09 -19.41 -17.12
C ARG A 11 -19.62 -18.02 -16.72
N ILE A 12 -19.08 -17.85 -15.51
CA ILE A 12 -18.45 -16.61 -15.06
C ILE A 12 -17.15 -16.37 -15.83
N GLU A 13 -16.32 -17.41 -16.01
CA GLU A 13 -15.09 -17.37 -16.80
C GLU A 13 -15.33 -17.05 -18.28
N LEU A 14 -16.40 -17.60 -18.87
CA LEU A 14 -16.81 -17.34 -20.26
C LEU A 14 -17.44 -15.96 -20.44
N ALA A 15 -18.03 -15.38 -19.40
CA ALA A 15 -18.67 -14.06 -19.46
C ALA A 15 -17.67 -12.92 -19.26
N ASP A 16 -16.58 -13.15 -18.51
CA ASP A 16 -15.54 -12.16 -18.26
C ASP A 16 -14.17 -12.87 -18.07
N PRO A 17 -13.35 -12.98 -19.13
CA PRO A 17 -12.02 -13.61 -19.08
C PRO A 17 -11.04 -12.94 -18.11
N ALA A 18 -11.24 -11.66 -17.79
CA ALA A 18 -10.42 -10.96 -16.79
C ALA A 18 -10.77 -11.42 -15.36
N LEU A 19 -12.03 -11.81 -15.12
CA LEU A 19 -12.45 -12.41 -13.86
C LEU A 19 -11.84 -13.82 -13.65
N ALA A 20 -11.71 -14.61 -14.71
CA ALA A 20 -11.24 -16.00 -14.66
C ALA A 20 -9.83 -16.15 -14.06
N GLY A 21 -8.91 -15.23 -14.36
CA GLY A 21 -7.48 -15.42 -14.10
C GLY A 21 -7.11 -15.57 -12.62
N LEU A 22 -7.81 -14.87 -11.72
CA LEU A 22 -7.53 -14.87 -10.28
C LEU A 22 -8.56 -15.70 -9.47
N THR A 23 -9.79 -15.91 -9.97
CA THR A 23 -10.76 -16.83 -9.35
C THR A 23 -10.46 -18.30 -9.65
N ALA A 24 -9.78 -18.60 -10.76
CA ALA A 24 -9.42 -19.97 -11.15
C ALA A 24 -8.07 -20.47 -10.59
N LEU A 25 -7.35 -19.65 -9.81
CA LEU A 25 -6.05 -20.07 -9.27
C LEU A 25 -6.22 -21.12 -8.18
N ALA A 26 -5.73 -22.33 -8.48
CA ALA A 26 -5.63 -23.38 -7.47
C ALA A 26 -4.62 -22.96 -6.38
N PRO A 27 -4.92 -23.17 -5.08
CA PRO A 27 -3.97 -22.92 -4.00
C PRO A 27 -2.67 -23.70 -4.20
N LEU A 28 -1.54 -23.03 -4.00
CA LEU A 28 -0.22 -23.67 -4.07
C LEU A 28 0.02 -24.55 -2.86
N THR A 29 0.66 -25.69 -3.11
CA THR A 29 1.30 -26.52 -2.07
C THR A 29 2.56 -25.83 -1.54
N VAL A 30 2.99 -26.21 -0.33
CA VAL A 30 4.21 -25.66 0.27
C VAL A 30 5.41 -25.94 -0.63
N GLU A 31 5.50 -27.13 -1.22
CA GLU A 31 6.58 -27.54 -2.12
C GLU A 31 6.64 -26.64 -3.36
N GLN A 32 5.49 -26.29 -3.93
CA GLN A 32 5.41 -25.34 -5.05
C GLN A 32 5.83 -23.92 -4.63
N VAL A 33 5.42 -23.47 -3.44
CA VAL A 33 5.87 -22.17 -2.90
C VAL A 33 7.40 -22.16 -2.75
N GLN A 34 7.99 -23.19 -2.13
CA GLN A 34 9.44 -23.29 -1.95
C GLN A 34 10.18 -23.31 -3.29
N ALA A 35 9.66 -24.02 -4.31
CA ALA A 35 10.29 -24.09 -5.62
C ALA A 35 10.27 -22.74 -6.37
N ARG A 36 9.23 -21.93 -6.16
CA ARG A 36 8.98 -20.68 -6.91
C ARG A 36 9.49 -19.42 -6.23
N LEU A 37 9.68 -19.43 -4.90
CA LEU A 37 10.25 -18.28 -4.18
C LEU A 37 11.65 -17.92 -4.71
N PRO A 38 12.06 -16.65 -4.74
CA PRO A 38 13.46 -16.26 -5.00
C PRO A 38 14.43 -16.85 -3.96
N ARG A 39 15.72 -16.99 -4.30
CA ARG A 39 16.72 -17.60 -3.40
C ARG A 39 16.94 -16.80 -2.11
N ASP A 40 17.01 -15.47 -2.22
CA ASP A 40 17.26 -14.56 -1.09
C ASP A 40 15.96 -14.00 -0.49
N ALA A 41 14.91 -14.81 -0.51
CA ALA A 41 13.58 -14.42 -0.06
C ALA A 41 13.04 -15.32 1.05
N VAL A 42 12.21 -14.70 1.90
CA VAL A 42 11.33 -15.39 2.85
C VAL A 42 9.89 -14.95 2.60
N LEU A 43 8.97 -15.91 2.65
CA LEU A 43 7.54 -15.64 2.70
C LEU A 43 7.04 -15.92 4.12
N LEU A 44 6.49 -14.90 4.78
CA LEU A 44 5.87 -15.01 6.09
C LEU A 44 4.35 -14.88 5.93
N SER A 45 3.65 -15.99 6.08
CA SER A 45 2.19 -16.04 6.03
C SER A 45 1.62 -16.15 7.43
N TYR A 46 0.56 -15.40 7.72
CA TYR A 46 -0.23 -15.59 8.92
C TYR A 46 -1.51 -16.34 8.57
N VAL A 47 -2.00 -17.18 9.49
CA VAL A 47 -3.25 -17.92 9.30
C VAL A 47 -3.96 -18.06 10.64
N GLY A 48 -5.25 -17.77 10.67
CA GLY A 48 -6.12 -18.08 11.79
C GLY A 48 -6.74 -19.45 11.68
N ASP A 49 -6.79 -20.18 12.79
CA ASP A 49 -7.58 -21.40 12.86
C ASP A 49 -8.98 -21.17 13.47
N GLY A 50 -9.80 -22.23 13.46
CA GLY A 50 -11.16 -22.19 13.99
C GLY A 50 -11.25 -22.01 15.51
N ALA A 51 -10.13 -22.07 16.23
CA ALA A 51 -10.04 -21.88 17.68
C ALA A 51 -9.53 -20.47 18.07
N ASP A 52 -9.52 -19.52 17.12
CA ASP A 52 -9.00 -18.15 17.28
C ASP A 52 -7.48 -18.07 17.54
N GLN A 53 -6.76 -19.18 17.33
CA GLN A 53 -5.30 -19.21 17.42
C GLN A 53 -4.71 -18.70 16.10
N LEU A 54 -3.79 -17.74 16.22
CA LEU A 54 -3.02 -17.21 15.09
C LEU A 54 -1.75 -18.04 14.92
N TRP A 55 -1.43 -18.41 13.68
CA TRP A 55 -0.20 -19.10 13.30
C TRP A 55 0.61 -18.22 12.37
N GLY A 56 1.93 -18.22 12.55
CA GLY A 56 2.88 -17.70 11.58
C GLY A 56 3.56 -18.85 10.86
N VAL A 57 3.58 -18.83 9.54
CA VAL A 57 4.21 -19.81 8.67
C VAL A 57 5.28 -19.11 7.86
N GLY A 58 6.55 -19.34 8.19
CA GLY A 58 7.66 -18.84 7.40
C GLY A 58 8.14 -19.92 6.43
N VAL A 59 8.34 -19.51 5.17
CA VAL A 59 8.72 -20.38 4.05
C VAL A 59 9.92 -19.78 3.34
N THR A 60 10.94 -20.59 3.14
CA THR A 60 12.12 -20.33 2.30
C THR A 60 12.28 -21.48 1.30
N ARG A 61 13.21 -21.38 0.34
CA ARG A 61 13.49 -22.52 -0.57
C ARG A 61 13.91 -23.80 0.15
N ALA A 62 14.52 -23.70 1.33
CA ALA A 62 15.11 -24.82 2.04
C ALA A 62 14.26 -25.32 3.21
N GLU A 63 13.52 -24.42 3.85
CA GLU A 63 12.85 -24.69 5.12
C GLU A 63 11.44 -24.10 5.16
N VAL A 64 10.56 -24.78 5.88
CA VAL A 64 9.24 -24.30 6.29
C VAL A 64 9.07 -24.50 7.79
N GLN A 65 8.48 -23.52 8.47
CA GLN A 65 8.16 -23.64 9.89
C GLN A 65 6.86 -22.91 10.18
N ALA A 66 5.94 -23.61 10.83
CA ALA A 66 4.74 -23.05 11.41
C ALA A 66 4.93 -22.89 12.92
N LEU A 67 4.66 -21.70 13.45
CA LEU A 67 4.75 -21.38 14.86
C LEU A 67 3.40 -20.82 15.34
N PRO A 68 2.87 -21.31 16.48
CA PRO A 68 1.72 -20.68 17.09
C PRO A 68 2.12 -19.31 17.64
N ILE A 69 1.27 -18.32 17.43
CA ILE A 69 1.44 -16.95 17.94
C ILE A 69 0.60 -16.82 19.23
N PRO A 70 1.22 -16.91 20.42
CA PRO A 70 0.48 -17.13 21.67
C PRO A 70 -0.44 -15.97 22.06
N THR A 71 -0.03 -14.73 21.82
CA THR A 71 -0.88 -13.53 21.94
C THR A 71 -0.30 -12.41 21.08
N PRO A 72 -1.12 -11.68 20.32
CA PRO A 72 -2.58 -11.66 20.46
C PRO A 72 -3.33 -12.66 19.57
N SER A 73 -4.53 -13.06 20.03
CA SER A 73 -5.50 -13.83 19.21
C SER A 73 -6.08 -12.96 18.10
N ILE A 74 -6.78 -13.56 17.12
CA ILE A 74 -7.38 -12.81 16.01
C ILE A 74 -8.51 -11.91 16.50
N GLN A 75 -9.38 -12.39 17.40
CA GLN A 75 -10.39 -11.55 18.01
C GLN A 75 -9.79 -10.41 18.81
N TRP A 76 -8.72 -10.67 19.57
CA TRP A 76 -8.01 -9.60 20.28
C TRP A 76 -7.48 -8.58 19.29
N LEU A 77 -6.75 -8.99 18.25
CA LEU A 77 -6.22 -8.06 17.23
C LEU A 77 -7.36 -7.27 16.59
N ARG A 78 -8.46 -7.92 16.26
CA ARG A 78 -9.61 -7.24 15.66
C ARG A 78 -10.19 -6.19 16.60
N ALA A 79 -10.50 -6.53 17.85
CA ALA A 79 -11.03 -5.58 18.83
C ALA A 79 -10.03 -4.45 19.11
N TYR A 80 -8.76 -4.80 19.18
CA TYR A 80 -7.66 -3.91 19.48
C TYR A 80 -7.42 -2.90 18.36
N LEU A 81 -7.27 -3.36 17.12
CA LEU A 81 -7.18 -2.49 15.95
C LEU A 81 -8.50 -1.74 15.72
N ALA A 82 -9.66 -2.30 16.06
CA ALA A 82 -10.91 -1.55 15.98
C ALA A 82 -10.94 -0.33 16.91
N ASP A 83 -10.41 -0.46 18.13
CA ASP A 83 -10.38 0.64 19.10
C ASP A 83 -9.25 1.65 18.83
N HIS A 84 -8.12 1.19 18.25
CA HIS A 84 -6.90 2.01 18.10
C HIS A 84 -6.58 2.45 16.67
N LEU A 85 -7.04 1.71 15.64
CA LEU A 85 -6.79 1.98 14.23
C LEU A 85 -8.08 2.23 13.42
N ASP A 86 -9.22 1.68 13.82
CA ASP A 86 -10.50 1.86 13.13
C ASP A 86 -11.20 3.16 13.59
N GLY A 87 -10.44 4.25 13.49
CA GLY A 87 -10.87 5.62 13.71
C GLY A 87 -11.95 6.11 12.74
N SER A 88 -12.38 5.26 11.80
CA SER A 88 -13.49 5.49 10.86
C SER A 88 -14.82 5.76 11.58
N ARG A 89 -15.04 5.22 12.79
CA ARG A 89 -16.26 5.45 13.58
C ARG A 89 -16.20 6.61 14.58
N ARG A 90 -15.01 7.14 14.89
CA ARG A 90 -14.81 8.11 16.00
C ARG A 90 -14.16 9.43 15.58
N GLY A 91 -14.04 9.74 14.28
CA GLY A 91 -13.46 11.02 13.83
C GLY A 91 -11.98 11.19 14.22
N ILE A 92 -11.30 10.06 14.39
CA ILE A 92 -9.93 9.98 14.91
C ILE A 92 -8.88 10.21 13.82
N LEU A 93 -9.20 9.85 12.58
CA LEU A 93 -8.28 9.90 11.43
C LEU A 93 -8.57 11.04 10.45
N VAL A 94 -9.73 11.71 10.57
CA VAL A 94 -9.90 13.12 10.20
C VAL A 94 -10.64 13.76 11.35
N PRO A 95 -9.96 14.57 12.18
CA PRO A 95 -10.66 15.37 13.15
C PRO A 95 -11.50 16.43 12.44
N ALA A 96 -12.65 16.76 13.02
CA ALA A 96 -13.30 18.04 12.76
C ALA A 96 -12.30 19.18 13.07
N PRO A 97 -12.44 20.37 12.46
CA PRO A 97 -11.61 21.53 12.79
C PRO A 97 -11.52 21.72 14.32
N GLY A 98 -10.31 21.61 14.88
CA GLY A 98 -10.06 21.72 16.32
C GLY A 98 -9.95 20.41 17.11
N VAL A 99 -10.08 19.23 16.49
CA VAL A 99 -9.86 17.94 17.16
C VAL A 99 -8.48 17.36 16.80
N SER A 100 -7.89 16.61 17.72
CA SER A 100 -6.59 15.97 17.56
C SER A 100 -6.70 14.65 16.79
N TYR A 101 -5.82 14.41 15.81
CA TYR A 101 -5.58 13.06 15.28
C TYR A 101 -5.28 12.13 16.47
N LEU A 102 -6.01 11.02 16.63
CA LEU A 102 -5.54 9.97 17.55
C LEU A 102 -4.62 9.03 16.78
N GLU A 103 -3.38 9.08 17.21
CA GLU A 103 -2.25 8.25 16.80
C GLU A 103 -2.61 6.76 16.89
N PRO A 104 -2.25 5.91 15.92
CA PRO A 104 -1.87 4.52 16.23
C PRO A 104 -0.76 4.59 17.28
N PRO A 105 -0.93 4.12 18.53
CA PRO A 105 0.09 4.38 19.53
C PRO A 105 1.40 3.70 19.11
N ARG A 106 2.43 4.48 18.72
CA ARG A 106 3.72 3.92 18.27
C ARG A 106 4.33 2.98 19.31
N ARG A 107 3.94 3.16 20.57
CA ARG A 107 4.21 2.30 21.74
C ARG A 107 3.82 0.83 21.56
N LEU A 108 2.98 0.52 20.57
CA LEU A 108 2.49 -0.83 20.29
C LEU A 108 3.37 -1.59 19.31
N PHE A 109 4.25 -0.90 18.59
CA PHE A 109 5.12 -1.55 17.63
C PHE A 109 6.10 -2.52 18.32
N PRO A 110 6.71 -2.19 19.48
CA PRO A 110 7.54 -3.13 20.23
C PRO A 110 6.88 -4.45 20.66
N PRO A 111 5.71 -4.46 21.32
CA PRO A 111 5.05 -5.73 21.65
C PRO A 111 4.59 -6.48 20.40
N LEU A 112 4.02 -5.80 19.39
CA LEU A 112 3.60 -6.46 18.15
C LEU A 112 4.78 -7.04 17.37
N TYR A 113 5.94 -6.36 17.33
CA TYR A 113 7.17 -6.88 16.75
C TYR A 113 7.60 -8.18 17.43
N ARG A 114 7.67 -8.16 18.77
CA ARG A 114 8.09 -9.31 19.59
C ARG A 114 7.22 -10.53 19.36
N THR A 115 5.92 -10.31 19.18
CA THR A 115 5.00 -11.40 18.90
C THR A 115 5.06 -11.87 17.45
N LEU A 116 4.97 -10.95 16.48
CA LEU A 116 4.66 -11.29 15.10
C LEU A 116 5.92 -11.57 14.27
N LEU A 117 6.97 -10.77 14.44
CA LEU A 117 8.17 -10.81 13.59
C LEU A 117 9.36 -11.47 14.26
N ALA A 118 9.57 -11.24 15.56
CA ALA A 118 10.74 -11.76 16.27
C ALA A 118 10.87 -13.30 16.22
N PRO A 119 9.79 -14.11 16.24
CA PRO A 119 9.91 -15.57 16.09
C PRO A 119 10.57 -16.00 14.77
N PHE A 120 10.53 -15.12 13.75
CA PHE A 120 11.08 -15.36 12.42
C PHE A 120 12.35 -14.54 12.14
N ALA A 121 12.94 -13.89 13.15
CA ALA A 121 14.06 -12.94 12.99
C ALA A 121 15.23 -13.53 12.19
N ARG A 122 15.59 -14.80 12.43
CA ARG A 122 16.63 -15.53 11.67
C ARG A 122 16.46 -15.42 10.16
N TRP A 123 15.24 -15.64 9.66
CA TRP A 123 14.95 -15.58 8.22
C TRP A 123 14.81 -14.15 7.74
N LEU A 124 14.16 -13.30 8.53
CA LEU A 124 13.99 -11.88 8.20
C LEU A 124 15.34 -11.14 8.12
N GLU A 125 16.34 -11.51 8.91
CA GLU A 125 17.68 -10.92 8.87
C GLU A 125 18.47 -11.38 7.65
N ALA A 126 18.38 -12.68 7.32
CA ALA A 126 19.11 -13.27 6.20
C ALA A 126 18.55 -12.90 4.81
N ALA A 127 17.25 -12.58 4.71
CA ALA A 127 16.59 -12.31 3.44
C ALA A 127 16.75 -10.85 2.97
N GLN A 128 16.94 -10.68 1.66
CA GLN A 128 16.85 -9.37 0.99
C GLN A 128 15.41 -9.03 0.60
N THR A 129 14.60 -10.05 0.28
CA THR A 129 13.17 -9.89 -0.02
C THR A 129 12.32 -10.55 1.05
N VAL A 130 11.40 -9.79 1.63
CA VAL A 130 10.41 -10.28 2.59
C VAL A 130 9.04 -10.16 1.96
N TYR A 131 8.42 -11.30 1.70
CA TYR A 131 7.01 -11.38 1.32
C TYR A 131 6.17 -11.60 2.58
N ILE A 132 5.10 -10.83 2.75
CA ILE A 132 4.15 -10.99 3.86
C ILE A 132 2.78 -11.32 3.30
N VAL A 133 2.18 -12.40 3.78
CA VAL A 133 0.77 -12.73 3.56
C VAL A 133 0.04 -12.52 4.88
N PRO A 134 -0.59 -11.34 5.12
CA PRO A 134 -1.31 -11.08 6.35
C PRO A 134 -2.56 -11.96 6.47
N HIS A 135 -3.17 -11.97 7.66
CA HIS A 135 -4.46 -12.62 7.88
C HIS A 135 -5.38 -11.76 8.74
N GLY A 136 -6.65 -11.66 8.34
CA GLY A 136 -7.68 -10.94 9.07
C GLY A 136 -7.26 -9.50 9.40
N PRO A 137 -7.23 -9.11 10.68
CA PRO A 137 -6.89 -7.74 11.09
C PRO A 137 -5.46 -7.31 10.71
N LEU A 138 -4.54 -8.25 10.45
CA LEU A 138 -3.16 -7.93 10.08
C LEU A 138 -3.05 -7.23 8.72
N HIS A 139 -4.05 -7.36 7.84
CA HIS A 139 -4.13 -6.60 6.58
C HIS A 139 -4.16 -5.09 6.79
N TYR A 140 -4.54 -4.62 7.99
CA TYR A 140 -4.61 -3.18 8.33
C TYR A 140 -3.44 -2.71 9.20
N LEU A 141 -2.48 -3.58 9.49
CA LEU A 141 -1.32 -3.26 10.31
C LEU A 141 -0.10 -2.99 9.42
N PRO A 142 0.66 -1.90 9.64
CA PRO A 142 1.88 -1.64 8.91
C PRO A 142 3.01 -2.54 9.42
N LEU A 143 2.99 -3.83 9.09
CA LEU A 143 3.95 -4.84 9.58
C LEU A 143 5.40 -4.42 9.33
N GLY A 144 5.66 -3.73 8.21
CA GLY A 144 6.96 -3.17 7.85
C GLY A 144 7.50 -2.10 8.81
N ALA A 145 6.62 -1.47 9.59
CA ALA A 145 6.96 -0.43 10.55
C ALA A 145 7.20 -0.95 11.97
N LEU A 146 6.88 -2.22 12.23
CA LEU A 146 7.12 -2.84 13.53
C LEU A 146 8.61 -2.84 13.85
N THR A 147 8.94 -2.57 15.11
CA THR A 147 10.32 -2.37 15.58
C THR A 147 10.47 -2.96 16.99
N PRO A 148 11.63 -3.53 17.36
CA PRO A 148 11.85 -4.08 18.71
C PRO A 148 11.68 -3.06 19.83
N ASP A 149 11.99 -1.79 19.57
CA ASP A 149 11.89 -0.66 20.49
C ASP A 149 11.65 0.65 19.71
N LEU A 150 11.46 1.77 20.43
CA LEU A 150 11.09 3.05 19.83
C LEU A 150 12.27 3.86 19.28
N ASP A 151 13.50 3.43 19.52
CA ASP A 151 14.72 4.12 19.12
C ASP A 151 15.38 3.44 17.90
N THR A 152 15.11 2.14 17.74
CA THR A 152 15.56 1.33 16.60
C THR A 152 14.71 1.61 15.35
N ALA A 153 15.37 1.64 14.19
CA ALA A 153 14.67 1.72 12.91
C ALA A 153 13.98 0.37 12.60
N PRO A 154 12.80 0.37 11.94
CA PRO A 154 12.12 -0.87 11.59
C PRO A 154 13.01 -1.79 10.73
N PRO A 155 13.28 -3.04 11.16
CA PRO A 155 14.22 -3.92 10.48
C PRO A 155 13.76 -4.32 9.07
N LEU A 156 12.45 -4.30 8.82
CA LEU A 156 11.91 -4.59 7.48
C LEU A 156 12.09 -3.43 6.48
N LEU A 157 12.58 -2.27 6.93
CA LEU A 157 12.91 -1.12 6.07
C LEU A 157 14.42 -0.89 5.92
N ALA A 158 15.25 -1.88 6.28
CA ALA A 158 16.68 -1.83 6.08
C ALA A 158 17.06 -1.46 4.63
N ALA A 159 18.22 -0.83 4.45
CA ALA A 159 18.69 -0.43 3.11
C ALA A 159 18.76 -1.64 2.15
N GLY A 160 18.28 -1.45 0.92
CA GLY A 160 18.23 -2.51 -0.11
C GLY A 160 17.15 -3.57 0.08
N ARG A 161 16.43 -3.58 1.23
CA ARG A 161 15.38 -4.57 1.50
C ARG A 161 14.13 -4.32 0.68
N ARG A 162 13.60 -5.39 0.09
CA ARG A 162 12.30 -5.43 -0.57
C ARG A 162 11.26 -5.97 0.40
N LEU A 163 10.17 -5.23 0.60
CA LEU A 163 9.04 -5.64 1.43
C LEU A 163 7.78 -5.62 0.56
N VAL A 164 7.16 -6.79 0.38
CA VAL A 164 6.02 -6.97 -0.49
C VAL A 164 4.91 -7.67 0.28
N TYR A 165 3.71 -7.11 0.28
CA TYR A 165 2.52 -7.75 0.82
C TYR A 165 1.83 -8.52 -0.29
N ALA A 166 1.14 -9.60 0.04
CA ALA A 166 0.33 -10.32 -0.93
C ALA A 166 -0.97 -10.80 -0.28
N PRO A 167 -2.09 -10.87 -1.04
CA PRO A 167 -3.33 -11.47 -0.55
C PRO A 167 -3.15 -12.95 -0.23
N SER A 168 -2.33 -13.67 -1.02
CA SER A 168 -1.96 -15.05 -0.79
C SER A 168 -0.65 -15.39 -1.49
N ALA A 169 -0.02 -16.51 -1.10
CA ALA A 169 1.16 -17.02 -1.80
C ALA A 169 0.86 -17.35 -3.27
N THR A 170 -0.35 -17.85 -3.56
CA THR A 170 -0.79 -18.16 -4.93
C THR A 170 -0.89 -16.89 -5.78
N VAL A 171 -1.54 -15.84 -5.28
CA VAL A 171 -1.65 -14.57 -6.02
C VAL A 171 -0.26 -13.97 -6.26
N LEU A 172 0.64 -14.05 -5.28
CA LEU A 172 2.00 -13.58 -5.48
C LEU A 172 2.74 -14.39 -6.56
N LEU A 173 2.78 -15.71 -6.43
CA LEU A 173 3.69 -16.55 -7.21
C LEU A 173 3.14 -16.97 -8.57
N ASP A 174 1.82 -17.10 -8.71
CA ASP A 174 1.18 -17.58 -9.95
C ASP A 174 0.59 -16.45 -10.78
N TYR A 175 0.35 -15.30 -10.15
CA TYR A 175 -0.13 -14.11 -10.82
C TYR A 175 0.94 -13.02 -10.91
N CYS A 176 1.38 -12.43 -9.79
CA CYS A 176 2.30 -11.29 -9.83
C CYS A 176 3.67 -11.66 -10.45
N HIS A 177 4.26 -12.78 -10.06
CA HIS A 177 5.58 -13.21 -10.53
C HIS A 177 5.62 -13.68 -11.98
N THR A 178 4.49 -14.11 -12.54
CA THR A 178 4.41 -14.67 -13.90
C THR A 178 3.97 -13.65 -14.94
N ARG A 179 3.51 -12.47 -14.48
CA ARG A 179 3.12 -11.37 -15.36
C ARG A 179 4.35 -10.86 -16.14
N PRO A 180 4.26 -10.77 -17.48
CA PRO A 180 5.32 -10.16 -18.27
C PRO A 180 5.44 -8.67 -17.92
N PRO A 181 6.63 -8.06 -18.07
CA PRO A 181 6.75 -6.61 -18.07
C PRO A 181 5.81 -5.97 -19.08
N SER A 182 5.27 -4.81 -18.69
CA SER A 182 4.47 -3.96 -19.55
C SER A 182 5.19 -3.66 -20.86
N ALA A 183 4.45 -3.67 -21.96
CA ALA A 183 4.95 -3.18 -23.25
C ALA A 183 4.92 -1.64 -23.34
N GLN A 184 4.27 -0.98 -22.39
CA GLN A 184 4.15 0.46 -22.32
C GLN A 184 5.38 1.09 -21.66
N SER A 185 5.38 2.43 -21.63
CA SER A 185 6.41 3.22 -20.95
C SER A 185 5.78 4.48 -20.37
N GLY A 186 6.46 5.10 -19.40
CA GLY A 186 5.99 6.35 -18.81
C GLY A 186 4.87 6.17 -17.78
N VAL A 187 4.38 7.30 -17.29
CA VAL A 187 3.42 7.38 -16.18
C VAL A 187 2.22 8.24 -16.55
N LEU A 188 1.02 7.74 -16.29
CA LEU A 188 -0.20 8.56 -16.24
C LEU A 188 -0.45 9.00 -14.81
N ALA A 189 -0.33 10.30 -14.53
CA ALA A 189 -0.68 10.87 -13.24
C ALA A 189 -2.10 11.46 -13.26
N VAL A 190 -2.91 11.16 -12.26
CA VAL A 190 -4.32 11.56 -12.21
C VAL A 190 -4.54 12.34 -10.92
N ALA A 191 -4.84 13.63 -11.04
CA ALA A 191 -5.12 14.51 -9.90
C ALA A 191 -6.39 15.34 -10.16
N PRO A 192 -7.55 14.84 -9.69
CA PRO A 192 -8.84 15.53 -9.79
C PRO A 192 -8.87 16.89 -9.12
N HIS A 193 -9.83 17.72 -9.51
CA HIS A 193 -9.96 19.06 -8.95
C HIS A 193 -10.43 18.99 -7.50
N ASP A 194 -9.58 19.45 -6.59
CA ASP A 194 -9.95 19.69 -5.20
C ASP A 194 -9.18 20.91 -4.67
N ALA A 195 -9.88 21.87 -4.09
CA ALA A 195 -9.29 23.09 -3.54
C ALA A 195 -8.36 22.81 -2.34
N GLY A 196 -8.59 21.69 -1.64
CA GLY A 196 -7.80 21.21 -0.51
C GLY A 196 -6.64 20.29 -0.89
N LEU A 197 -6.45 19.98 -2.18
CA LEU A 197 -5.36 19.12 -2.66
C LEU A 197 -4.51 19.83 -3.75
N GLN A 198 -3.86 20.94 -3.38
CA GLN A 198 -3.06 21.75 -4.32
C GLN A 198 -1.70 21.13 -4.65
N TRP A 199 -1.04 20.53 -3.67
CA TRP A 199 0.25 19.86 -3.86
C TRP A 199 0.13 18.53 -4.60
N THR A 200 -0.98 17.79 -4.53
CA THR A 200 -1.17 16.56 -5.31
C THR A 200 -1.25 16.87 -6.81
N GLN A 201 -1.90 17.97 -7.20
CA GLN A 201 -1.88 18.46 -8.58
C GLN A 201 -0.47 18.88 -9.00
N GLY A 202 0.29 19.52 -8.11
CA GLY A 202 1.72 19.81 -8.32
C GLY A 202 2.55 18.55 -8.54
N ALA A 203 2.30 17.49 -7.76
CA ALA A 203 2.95 16.19 -7.89
C ALA A 203 2.62 15.53 -9.24
N ALA A 204 1.35 15.52 -9.65
CA ALA A 204 0.94 14.96 -10.93
C ALA A 204 1.57 15.71 -12.12
N ARG A 205 1.66 17.04 -12.06
CA ARG A 205 2.39 17.84 -13.06
C ARG A 205 3.87 17.46 -13.14
N ARG A 206 4.51 17.27 -11.99
CA ARG A 206 5.92 16.85 -11.91
C ARG A 206 6.14 15.47 -12.53
N LEU A 207 5.28 14.50 -12.22
CA LEU A 207 5.34 13.16 -12.82
C LEU A 207 5.14 13.19 -14.34
N ALA A 208 4.21 14.02 -14.83
CA ALA A 208 4.01 14.18 -16.27
C ALA A 208 5.23 14.75 -17.00
N GLN A 209 6.12 15.46 -16.31
CA GLN A 209 7.36 16.00 -16.87
C GLN A 209 8.50 14.97 -16.90
N THR A 210 8.32 13.78 -16.32
CA THR A 210 9.33 12.71 -16.30
C THR A 210 9.12 11.72 -17.44
N GLY A 211 10.17 11.51 -18.26
CA GLY A 211 10.15 10.52 -19.34
C GLY A 211 8.95 10.68 -20.30
N ARG A 212 8.20 9.59 -20.52
CA ARG A 212 6.93 9.58 -21.29
C ARG A 212 5.71 9.82 -20.38
N GLY A 213 5.76 10.86 -19.55
CA GLY A 213 4.69 11.18 -18.61
C GLY A 213 3.50 11.92 -19.24
N ALA A 214 2.32 11.70 -18.69
CA ALA A 214 1.12 12.50 -18.93
C ALA A 214 0.36 12.74 -17.63
N ALA A 215 -0.50 13.77 -17.59
CA ALA A 215 -1.37 14.00 -16.46
C ALA A 215 -2.79 14.39 -16.84
N LEU A 216 -3.76 13.82 -16.11
CA LEU A 216 -5.14 14.28 -16.05
C LEU A 216 -5.29 15.15 -14.80
N LEU A 217 -5.45 16.45 -15.00
CA LEU A 217 -5.44 17.45 -13.93
C LEU A 217 -6.77 18.17 -13.82
N GLY A 218 -7.21 18.43 -12.59
CA GLY A 218 -8.38 19.25 -12.35
C GLY A 218 -9.60 18.69 -13.08
N GLN A 219 -10.35 19.53 -13.79
CA GLN A 219 -11.55 19.12 -14.52
C GLN A 219 -11.30 18.06 -15.60
N ALA A 220 -10.06 17.88 -16.08
CA ALA A 220 -9.72 16.86 -17.08
C ALA A 220 -9.61 15.44 -16.50
N ALA A 221 -9.52 15.28 -15.18
CA ALA A 221 -9.47 13.99 -14.51
C ALA A 221 -10.88 13.39 -14.35
N THR A 222 -11.50 13.06 -15.49
CA THR A 222 -12.83 12.44 -15.56
C THR A 222 -12.75 10.91 -15.57
N ARG A 223 -13.87 10.25 -15.27
CA ARG A 223 -14.00 8.78 -15.36
C ARG A 223 -13.61 8.28 -16.74
N GLN A 224 -14.19 8.86 -17.78
CA GLN A 224 -13.94 8.41 -19.14
C GLN A 224 -12.49 8.62 -19.56
N ALA A 225 -11.90 9.80 -19.28
CA ALA A 225 -10.52 10.08 -19.64
C ALA A 225 -9.52 9.13 -18.96
N LEU A 226 -9.79 8.76 -17.71
CA LEU A 226 -8.98 7.77 -17.00
C LEU A 226 -9.06 6.39 -17.66
N LEU A 227 -10.28 5.89 -17.90
CA LEU A 227 -10.48 4.57 -18.50
C LEU A 227 -9.88 4.47 -19.92
N ASP A 228 -9.99 5.54 -20.71
CA ASP A 228 -9.48 5.58 -22.09
C ASP A 228 -7.95 5.57 -22.15
N GLN A 229 -7.27 6.14 -21.15
CA GLN A 229 -5.82 6.38 -21.21
C GLN A 229 -4.99 5.45 -20.33
N ALA A 230 -5.56 4.90 -19.25
CA ALA A 230 -4.80 4.15 -18.24
C ALA A 230 -4.04 2.94 -18.80
N GLY A 231 -4.58 2.26 -19.81
CA GLY A 231 -3.92 1.11 -20.45
C GLY A 231 -2.69 1.46 -21.30
N GLY A 232 -2.43 2.75 -21.57
CA GLY A 232 -1.32 3.20 -22.43
C GLY A 232 0.00 3.51 -21.70
N TYR A 233 0.11 3.22 -20.41
CA TYR A 233 1.26 3.61 -19.58
C TYR A 233 1.76 2.47 -18.70
N ALA A 234 3.08 2.40 -18.50
CA ALA A 234 3.70 1.40 -17.62
C ALA A 234 3.43 1.67 -16.14
N ALA A 235 3.09 2.91 -15.78
CA ALA A 235 2.65 3.25 -14.45
C ALA A 235 1.40 4.14 -14.45
N LEU A 236 0.50 3.90 -13.49
CA LEU A 236 -0.64 4.76 -13.20
C LEU A 236 -0.49 5.31 -11.79
N CYS A 237 -0.55 6.63 -11.61
CA CYS A 237 -0.45 7.28 -10.31
C CYS A 237 -1.68 8.13 -10.03
N PHE A 238 -2.60 7.63 -9.22
CA PHE A 238 -3.76 8.36 -8.76
C PHE A 238 -3.45 9.12 -7.47
N LEU A 239 -3.67 10.44 -7.49
CA LEU A 239 -3.38 11.39 -6.41
C LEU A 239 -4.66 12.17 -6.09
N GLY A 240 -5.40 11.74 -5.06
CA GLY A 240 -6.72 12.32 -4.80
C GLY A 240 -7.43 11.72 -3.60
N HIS A 241 -8.76 11.77 -3.63
CA HIS A 241 -9.58 11.16 -2.59
C HIS A 241 -10.02 9.74 -2.98
N GLY A 242 -10.01 8.87 -1.98
CA GLY A 242 -10.49 7.51 -2.03
C GLY A 242 -11.31 7.23 -0.79
N LEU A 243 -12.27 6.32 -0.89
CA LEU A 243 -13.01 5.82 0.25
C LEU A 243 -13.20 4.31 0.13
N PHE A 244 -12.84 3.61 1.20
CA PHE A 244 -13.17 2.21 1.39
C PHE A 244 -14.57 2.08 2.02
N ASP A 245 -15.42 1.25 1.42
CA ASP A 245 -16.73 0.92 1.99
C ASP A 245 -16.69 -0.48 2.64
N PRO A 246 -16.68 -0.58 3.99
CA PRO A 246 -16.57 -1.86 4.69
C PRO A 246 -17.82 -2.74 4.58
N HIS A 247 -18.97 -2.17 4.20
CA HIS A 247 -20.23 -2.88 4.05
C HIS A 247 -20.44 -3.35 2.62
N HIS A 248 -19.99 -2.57 1.64
CA HIS A 248 -20.07 -2.86 0.21
C HIS A 248 -18.71 -2.63 -0.45
N PRO A 249 -17.74 -3.55 -0.35
CA PRO A 249 -16.36 -3.28 -0.75
C PRO A 249 -16.18 -2.96 -2.23
N MET A 250 -17.03 -3.52 -3.10
CA MET A 250 -17.06 -3.18 -4.54
C MET A 250 -17.62 -1.78 -4.83
N ALA A 251 -18.27 -1.15 -3.85
CA ALA A 251 -18.65 0.27 -3.88
C ALA A 251 -17.58 1.20 -3.25
N SER A 252 -16.42 0.65 -2.87
CA SER A 252 -15.22 1.47 -2.60
C SER A 252 -14.89 2.28 -3.85
N ARG A 253 -14.43 3.52 -3.67
CA ARG A 253 -14.47 4.50 -4.75
C ARG A 253 -13.26 5.42 -4.78
N LEU A 254 -12.87 5.82 -5.98
CA LEU A 254 -11.98 6.94 -6.26
C LEU A 254 -12.82 8.14 -6.69
N TYR A 255 -12.54 9.31 -6.14
CA TYR A 255 -13.25 10.54 -6.50
C TYR A 255 -12.58 11.16 -7.72
N LEU A 256 -13.35 11.41 -8.77
CA LEU A 256 -12.94 12.04 -10.02
C LEU A 256 -13.68 13.36 -10.19
N SER A 257 -13.28 14.16 -11.17
CA SER A 257 -13.85 15.51 -11.33
C SER A 257 -15.30 15.52 -11.81
N ASP A 258 -15.78 14.42 -12.37
CA ASP A 258 -17.14 14.22 -12.88
C ASP A 258 -17.95 13.20 -12.06
N GLY A 259 -17.42 12.69 -10.95
CA GLY A 259 -18.13 11.74 -10.09
C GLY A 259 -17.20 10.79 -9.35
N VAL A 260 -17.58 9.52 -9.32
CA VAL A 260 -16.82 8.46 -8.65
C VAL A 260 -16.55 7.31 -9.60
N LEU A 261 -15.40 6.67 -9.44
CA LEU A 261 -15.06 5.42 -10.10
C LEU A 261 -15.05 4.31 -9.04
N LEU A 262 -15.95 3.34 -9.18
CA LEU A 262 -16.14 2.27 -8.19
C LEU A 262 -15.12 1.13 -8.42
N ALA A 263 -14.83 0.36 -7.36
CA ALA A 263 -14.02 -0.85 -7.48
C ALA A 263 -14.66 -1.88 -8.43
N GLY A 264 -16.00 -1.98 -8.44
CA GLY A 264 -16.71 -2.81 -9.41
C GLY A 264 -16.53 -2.34 -10.86
N ASP A 265 -16.50 -1.03 -11.09
CA ASP A 265 -16.24 -0.47 -12.42
C ASP A 265 -14.81 -0.79 -12.87
N LEU A 266 -13.83 -0.61 -11.99
CA LEU A 266 -12.43 -0.95 -12.27
C LEU A 266 -12.24 -2.43 -12.63
N LEU A 267 -13.03 -3.31 -12.02
CA LEU A 267 -12.95 -4.74 -12.28
C LEU A 267 -13.41 -5.12 -13.71
N HIS A 268 -14.37 -4.39 -14.26
CA HIS A 268 -15.00 -4.71 -15.56
C HIS A 268 -14.54 -3.82 -16.72
N ASP A 269 -14.34 -2.52 -16.45
CA ASP A 269 -14.14 -1.51 -17.48
C ASP A 269 -12.66 -1.12 -17.67
N LEU A 270 -11.78 -1.46 -16.72
CA LEU A 270 -10.37 -1.06 -16.76
C LEU A 270 -9.48 -2.22 -17.20
N ALA A 271 -8.77 -2.02 -18.32
CA ALA A 271 -7.70 -2.89 -18.78
C ALA A 271 -6.35 -2.15 -18.66
N LEU A 272 -5.43 -2.72 -17.88
CA LEU A 272 -4.09 -2.20 -17.65
C LEU A 272 -3.03 -3.10 -18.29
N ASP A 273 -2.11 -2.46 -19.00
CA ASP A 273 -0.78 -2.99 -19.30
C ASP A 273 0.24 -2.18 -18.49
N ALA A 274 0.10 -2.20 -17.15
CA ALA A 274 0.87 -1.35 -16.24
C ALA A 274 1.64 -2.19 -15.21
N ASP A 275 2.94 -1.94 -15.11
CA ASP A 275 3.84 -2.57 -14.14
C ASP A 275 3.60 -2.09 -12.71
N LEU A 276 3.09 -0.87 -12.52
CA LEU A 276 2.84 -0.28 -11.22
C LEU A 276 1.59 0.60 -11.21
N VAL A 277 0.68 0.36 -10.26
CA VAL A 277 -0.37 1.31 -9.92
C VAL A 277 -0.11 1.89 -8.54
N VAL A 278 -0.11 3.22 -8.42
CA VAL A 278 0.02 3.97 -7.17
C VAL A 278 -1.32 4.63 -6.87
N LEU A 279 -1.99 4.16 -5.82
CA LEU A 279 -3.18 4.80 -5.26
C LEU A 279 -2.80 5.65 -4.04
N ALA A 280 -2.25 6.83 -4.30
CA ALA A 280 -1.95 7.86 -3.31
C ALA A 280 -3.22 8.62 -2.91
N ALA A 281 -4.19 7.87 -2.41
CA ALA A 281 -5.46 8.35 -1.89
C ALA A 281 -5.81 7.62 -0.59
N CYS A 282 -6.63 8.23 0.24
CA CYS A 282 -6.94 7.75 1.59
C CYS A 282 -7.59 6.35 1.58
N GLU A 283 -7.12 5.47 2.47
CA GLU A 283 -7.74 4.17 2.79
C GLU A 283 -7.84 3.20 1.59
N THR A 284 -7.03 3.40 0.54
CA THR A 284 -7.08 2.61 -0.71
C THR A 284 -6.60 1.18 -0.57
N GLY A 285 -5.83 0.88 0.47
CA GLY A 285 -5.33 -0.46 0.80
C GLY A 285 -6.23 -1.22 1.77
N ARG A 286 -7.28 -0.58 2.29
CA ARG A 286 -8.29 -1.28 3.08
C ARG A 286 -9.16 -2.10 2.14
N SER A 287 -9.31 -3.37 2.46
CA SER A 287 -10.20 -4.30 1.78
C SER A 287 -11.06 -4.99 2.83
N GLN A 288 -12.27 -5.43 2.49
CA GLN A 288 -12.99 -6.35 3.37
C GLN A 288 -12.33 -7.71 3.24
N VAL A 289 -11.99 -8.29 4.39
CA VAL A 289 -11.43 -9.64 4.47
C VAL A 289 -12.60 -10.61 4.69
N LEU A 290 -12.94 -11.38 3.66
CA LEU A 290 -13.97 -12.39 3.73
C LEU A 290 -13.45 -13.70 4.35
N ARG A 291 -14.36 -14.68 4.54
CA ARG A 291 -13.97 -16.04 4.93
C ARG A 291 -13.02 -16.60 3.87
N GLY A 292 -11.94 -17.25 4.31
CA GLY A 292 -10.86 -17.67 3.41
C GLY A 292 -9.83 -16.57 3.12
N ASP A 293 -9.89 -15.44 3.84
CA ASP A 293 -8.95 -14.31 3.75
C ASP A 293 -8.95 -13.58 2.39
N GLU A 294 -10.05 -13.72 1.64
CA GLU A 294 -10.24 -13.07 0.35
C GLU A 294 -10.42 -11.56 0.53
N LEU A 295 -9.59 -10.78 -0.17
CA LEU A 295 -9.65 -9.32 -0.16
C LEU A 295 -10.67 -8.83 -1.20
N LEU A 296 -11.70 -8.13 -0.74
CA LEU A 296 -12.60 -7.37 -1.61
C LEU A 296 -12.34 -5.87 -1.48
N GLY A 297 -12.13 -5.19 -2.60
CA GLY A 297 -11.95 -3.74 -2.67
C GLY A 297 -11.16 -3.31 -3.90
N LEU A 298 -10.58 -2.11 -3.84
CA LEU A 298 -9.76 -1.52 -4.90
C LEU A 298 -8.54 -2.39 -5.24
N THR A 299 -7.90 -3.00 -4.23
CA THR A 299 -6.74 -3.88 -4.42
C THR A 299 -7.06 -5.05 -5.33
N ARG A 300 -8.17 -5.76 -5.08
CA ARG A 300 -8.59 -6.85 -5.95
C ARG A 300 -8.91 -6.36 -7.35
N ALA A 301 -9.72 -5.31 -7.47
CA ALA A 301 -10.11 -4.78 -8.77
C ALA A 301 -8.91 -4.41 -9.65
N LEU A 302 -7.87 -3.79 -9.07
CA LEU A 302 -6.69 -3.38 -9.82
C LEU A 302 -5.73 -4.51 -10.13
N LEU A 303 -5.57 -5.49 -9.22
CA LEU A 303 -4.85 -6.71 -9.55
C LEU A 303 -5.54 -7.38 -10.75
N TYR A 304 -6.86 -7.52 -10.76
CA TYR A 304 -7.60 -8.08 -11.89
C TYR A 304 -7.50 -7.23 -13.17
N ALA A 305 -7.50 -5.91 -13.05
CA ALA A 305 -7.33 -4.99 -14.17
C ALA A 305 -5.99 -5.17 -14.89
N GLY A 306 -4.99 -5.78 -14.26
CA GLY A 306 -3.79 -6.30 -14.95
C GLY A 306 -2.45 -5.95 -14.32
N THR A 307 -2.43 -5.13 -13.26
CA THR A 307 -1.16 -4.72 -12.65
C THR A 307 -0.60 -5.80 -11.71
N PRO A 308 0.72 -6.11 -11.76
CA PRO A 308 1.34 -7.03 -10.81
C PRO A 308 1.71 -6.37 -9.48
N SER A 309 1.83 -5.03 -9.45
CA SER A 309 2.35 -4.28 -8.30
C SER A 309 1.46 -3.08 -7.99
N LEU A 310 0.96 -3.01 -6.75
CA LEU A 310 0.05 -1.96 -6.31
C LEU A 310 0.54 -1.28 -5.04
N LEU A 311 0.82 0.02 -5.10
CA LEU A 311 1.10 0.84 -3.93
C LEU A 311 -0.21 1.47 -3.43
N VAL A 312 -0.58 1.19 -2.18
CA VAL A 312 -1.83 1.65 -1.55
C VAL A 312 -1.58 2.23 -0.17
N THR A 313 -2.57 2.92 0.40
CA THR A 313 -2.51 3.47 1.76
C THR A 313 -3.45 2.75 2.74
N LEU A 314 -2.93 2.42 3.93
CA LEU A 314 -3.71 1.78 4.99
C LEU A 314 -4.67 2.74 5.72
N TRP A 315 -4.34 4.03 5.77
CA TRP A 315 -5.15 5.08 6.40
C TRP A 315 -5.03 6.40 5.65
N ARG A 316 -5.71 7.44 6.16
CA ARG A 316 -5.69 8.78 5.57
C ARG A 316 -4.31 9.42 5.65
N VAL A 317 -3.80 9.88 4.51
CA VAL A 317 -2.45 10.44 4.41
C VAL A 317 -2.48 11.95 4.22
N HIS A 318 -1.47 12.64 4.74
CA HIS A 318 -1.31 14.08 4.57
C HIS A 318 -0.69 14.39 3.20
N GLU A 319 -1.10 15.52 2.61
CA GLU A 319 -0.74 15.86 1.24
C GLU A 319 0.78 16.07 1.03
N ALA A 320 1.42 16.92 1.85
CA ALA A 320 2.87 17.16 1.78
C ALA A 320 3.74 15.87 1.80
N PRO A 321 3.65 15.00 2.83
CA PRO A 321 4.42 13.77 2.84
C PRO A 321 4.04 12.81 1.70
N THR A 322 2.78 12.83 1.24
CA THR A 322 2.37 12.07 0.06
C THR A 322 3.13 12.51 -1.19
N ARG A 323 3.16 13.81 -1.48
CA ARG A 323 3.91 14.35 -2.62
C ARG A 323 5.40 14.01 -2.52
N LEU A 324 6.00 14.26 -1.36
CA LEU A 324 7.41 13.95 -1.12
C LEU A 324 7.71 12.47 -1.40
N LEU A 325 6.89 11.55 -0.86
CA LEU A 325 7.07 10.11 -1.03
C LEU A 325 6.89 9.67 -2.48
N VAL A 326 5.83 10.11 -3.15
CA VAL A 326 5.52 9.73 -4.54
C VAL A 326 6.57 10.27 -5.50
N GLU A 327 6.94 11.54 -5.40
CA GLU A 327 8.00 12.10 -6.25
C GLU A 327 9.34 11.40 -6.00
N ARG A 328 9.66 11.06 -4.75
CA ARG A 328 10.87 10.30 -4.42
C ARG A 328 10.83 8.88 -4.98
N LEU A 329 9.70 8.18 -4.85
CA LEU A 329 9.48 6.85 -5.41
C LEU A 329 9.79 6.84 -6.90
N PHE A 330 9.14 7.69 -7.69
CA PHE A 330 9.34 7.77 -9.13
C PHE A 330 10.74 8.25 -9.53
N ALA A 331 11.35 9.14 -8.74
CA ALA A 331 12.74 9.55 -8.98
C ALA A 331 13.76 8.41 -8.73
N THR A 332 13.40 7.40 -7.93
CA THR A 332 14.25 6.23 -7.65
C THR A 332 13.88 4.98 -8.46
N LEU A 333 12.76 5.00 -9.19
CA LEU A 333 12.36 3.92 -10.07
C LEU A 333 13.21 3.96 -11.34
N ASP A 334 14.00 2.91 -11.58
CA ASP A 334 14.69 2.73 -12.84
C ASP A 334 13.68 2.37 -13.94
N ALA A 335 13.66 3.16 -15.02
CA ALA A 335 12.76 2.92 -16.14
C ALA A 335 13.11 1.66 -16.95
N ALA A 336 14.37 1.20 -16.91
CA ALA A 336 14.83 0.01 -17.63
C ALA A 336 14.60 -1.28 -16.83
N ALA A 337 14.62 -1.20 -15.50
CA ALA A 337 14.44 -2.32 -14.59
C ALA A 337 13.67 -1.88 -13.33
N PRO A 338 12.35 -1.66 -13.43
CA PRO A 338 11.56 -1.13 -12.31
C PRO A 338 11.53 -2.12 -11.14
N ASP A 339 11.93 -1.64 -9.95
CA ASP A 339 11.77 -2.34 -8.66
C ASP A 339 10.95 -1.46 -7.69
N PRO A 340 9.61 -1.55 -7.75
CA PRO A 340 8.73 -0.76 -6.89
C PRO A 340 8.96 -1.00 -5.40
N ALA A 341 9.30 -2.23 -5.00
CA ALA A 341 9.53 -2.57 -3.60
C ALA A 341 10.77 -1.86 -3.05
N ALA A 342 11.89 -1.88 -3.79
CA ALA A 342 13.10 -1.19 -3.40
C ALA A 342 12.92 0.34 -3.43
N ALA A 343 12.23 0.87 -4.44
CA ALA A 343 11.94 2.29 -4.58
C ALA A 343 11.07 2.80 -3.43
N LEU A 344 10.03 2.06 -3.03
CA LEU A 344 9.17 2.43 -1.89
C LEU A 344 9.97 2.44 -0.59
N ALA A 345 10.78 1.40 -0.35
CA ALA A 345 11.62 1.34 0.85
C ALA A 345 12.63 2.50 0.90
N ALA A 346 13.21 2.89 -0.25
CA ALA A 346 14.08 4.04 -0.37
C ALA A 346 13.35 5.37 -0.08
N ALA A 347 12.14 5.55 -0.64
CA ALA A 347 11.32 6.72 -0.41
C ALA A 347 10.89 6.86 1.06
N GLN A 348 10.48 5.76 1.70
CA GLN A 348 10.13 5.73 3.13
C GLN A 348 11.33 6.06 4.02
N ARG A 349 12.51 5.47 3.75
CA ARG A 349 13.74 5.80 4.50
C ARG A 349 14.14 7.26 4.36
N TRP A 350 14.09 7.78 3.13
CA TRP A 350 14.42 9.17 2.86
C TRP A 350 13.45 10.12 3.58
N LEU A 351 12.14 9.89 3.46
CA LEU A 351 11.13 10.73 4.11
C LEU A 351 11.32 10.74 5.63
N ARG A 352 11.60 9.57 6.24
CA ARG A 352 11.89 9.45 7.68
C ARG A 352 13.08 10.28 8.15
N ALA A 353 14.10 10.41 7.30
CA ALA A 353 15.34 11.11 7.62
C ALA A 353 15.27 12.61 7.30
N LEU A 354 14.25 13.06 6.56
CA LEU A 354 14.13 14.43 6.09
C LEU A 354 13.95 15.41 7.27
N SER A 355 14.92 16.31 7.43
CA SER A 355 14.88 17.34 8.47
C SER A 355 13.83 18.42 8.17
N VAL A 356 13.47 19.19 9.20
CA VAL A 356 12.58 20.36 9.05
C VAL A 356 13.14 21.36 8.03
N ALA A 357 14.44 21.65 8.07
CA ALA A 357 15.08 22.57 7.14
C ALA A 357 15.05 22.07 5.68
N GLU A 358 15.33 20.79 5.45
CA GLU A 358 15.26 20.19 4.11
C GLU A 358 13.82 20.13 3.60
N ALA A 359 12.87 19.74 4.46
CA ALA A 359 11.46 19.73 4.12
C ALA A 359 10.98 21.13 3.74
N ARG A 360 11.35 22.16 4.52
CA ARG A 360 11.09 23.57 4.20
C ARG A 360 11.62 23.96 2.84
N ALA A 361 12.89 23.70 2.57
CA ALA A 361 13.52 24.05 1.31
C ALA A 361 12.80 23.40 0.12
N VAL A 362 12.49 22.10 0.21
CA VAL A 362 11.77 21.38 -0.86
C VAL A 362 10.35 21.89 -1.03
N MET A 363 9.62 22.09 0.07
CA MET A 363 8.23 22.56 0.04
C MET A 363 8.11 24.00 -0.49
N THR A 364 9.06 24.88 -0.15
CA THR A 364 9.13 26.23 -0.74
C THR A 364 9.45 26.15 -2.24
N ALA A 365 10.36 25.26 -2.65
CA ALA A 365 10.76 25.11 -4.05
C ALA A 365 9.63 24.59 -4.96
N TRP A 366 8.57 24.00 -4.41
CA TRP A 366 7.39 23.62 -5.19
C TRP A 366 6.68 24.82 -5.82
N GLY A 367 6.73 25.99 -5.18
CA GLY A 367 6.10 27.22 -5.69
C GLY A 367 4.57 27.24 -5.63
N ASP A 368 3.93 26.20 -5.10
CA ASP A 368 2.46 26.14 -5.01
C ASP A 368 1.87 26.98 -3.87
N LEU A 369 2.66 27.26 -2.82
CA LEU A 369 2.25 28.05 -1.65
C LEU A 369 3.22 29.21 -1.38
N SER A 370 2.75 30.24 -0.67
CA SER A 370 3.62 31.30 -0.16
C SER A 370 4.59 30.74 0.92
N PRO A 371 5.79 31.33 1.10
CA PRO A 371 6.70 30.90 2.16
C PRO A 371 6.07 30.87 3.56
N ALA A 372 5.22 31.85 3.88
CA ALA A 372 4.48 31.88 5.15
C ALA A 372 3.49 30.72 5.28
N ALA A 373 2.80 30.34 4.20
CA ALA A 373 1.91 29.18 4.21
C ALA A 373 2.69 27.86 4.35
N VAL A 374 3.89 27.76 3.77
CA VAL A 374 4.80 26.62 4.00
C VAL A 374 5.20 26.50 5.47
N GLU A 375 5.59 27.60 6.12
CA GLU A 375 5.92 27.58 7.56
C GLU A 375 4.73 27.14 8.41
N ALA A 376 3.52 27.64 8.11
CA ALA A 376 2.31 27.23 8.82
C ALA A 376 2.05 25.71 8.70
N GLN A 377 2.27 25.15 7.51
CA GLN A 377 2.14 23.71 7.26
C GLN A 377 3.20 22.89 8.00
N ILE A 378 4.45 23.34 8.03
CA ILE A 378 5.52 22.68 8.80
C ILE A 378 5.19 22.68 10.29
N ALA A 379 4.74 23.81 10.84
CA ALA A 379 4.33 23.92 12.22
C ALA A 379 3.17 22.96 12.53
N GLN A 380 2.17 22.87 11.64
CA GLN A 380 1.06 21.93 11.79
C GLN A 380 1.54 20.47 11.77
N LEU A 381 2.37 20.08 10.80
CA LEU A 381 2.93 18.73 10.68
C LEU A 381 3.76 18.34 11.91
N TRP A 382 4.56 19.27 12.43
CA TRP A 382 5.30 19.07 13.68
C TRP A 382 4.37 18.78 14.86
N GLN A 383 3.31 19.57 15.00
CA GLN A 383 2.30 19.41 16.05
C GLN A 383 1.49 18.10 15.94
N VAL A 384 1.46 17.43 14.78
CA VAL A 384 0.81 16.12 14.66
C VAL A 384 1.52 15.08 15.55
N THR A 385 2.84 15.16 15.69
CA THR A 385 3.64 14.07 16.30
C THR A 385 4.62 14.50 17.39
N ARG A 386 4.78 15.81 17.63
CA ARG A 386 5.77 16.40 18.56
C ARG A 386 5.20 17.58 19.37
N ARG A 387 3.96 17.46 19.84
CA ARG A 387 3.20 18.58 20.48
C ARG A 387 3.91 19.29 21.61
N ASP A 388 4.69 18.53 22.34
CA ASP A 388 5.39 18.88 23.57
C ASP A 388 6.83 19.37 23.32
N ARG A 389 7.29 19.43 22.07
CA ARG A 389 8.66 19.84 21.72
C ARG A 389 8.65 21.08 20.82
N PRO A 390 9.60 22.02 21.02
CA PRO A 390 9.79 23.12 20.09
C PRO A 390 10.23 22.61 18.71
N LEU A 391 9.82 23.31 17.66
CA LEU A 391 10.27 23.05 16.29
C LEU A 391 11.78 23.28 16.20
N GLN A 392 12.51 22.32 15.61
CA GLN A 392 13.96 22.34 15.44
C GLN A 392 14.30 22.03 13.99
N ASP A 393 15.16 22.84 13.38
CA ASP A 393 15.45 22.76 11.95
C ASP A 393 16.18 21.47 11.53
N ASP A 394 17.02 20.92 12.41
CA ASP A 394 17.78 19.69 12.21
C ASP A 394 16.98 18.43 12.56
N ALA A 395 15.83 18.57 13.24
CA ALA A 395 15.03 17.43 13.64
C ALA A 395 14.28 16.81 12.45
N PRO A 396 14.14 15.47 12.41
CA PRO A 396 13.43 14.80 11.33
C PRO A 396 11.92 15.07 11.44
N LEU A 397 11.35 15.77 10.46
CA LEU A 397 9.95 16.21 10.46
C LEU A 397 9.00 15.01 10.35
N PHE A 398 9.37 14.02 9.54
CA PHE A 398 8.52 12.87 9.22
C PHE A 398 9.02 11.54 9.84
N ALA A 399 9.83 11.58 10.91
CA ALA A 399 10.32 10.36 11.57
C ALA A 399 9.20 9.44 12.06
N HIS A 400 8.06 10.03 12.44
CA HIS A 400 6.92 9.27 12.96
C HIS A 400 6.29 8.36 11.90
N PRO A 401 5.99 7.07 12.19
CA PRO A 401 5.41 6.12 11.25
C PRO A 401 4.16 6.59 10.53
N PHE A 402 3.35 7.44 11.16
CA PHE A 402 2.15 8.02 10.57
C PHE A 402 2.34 8.55 9.14
N PHE A 403 3.51 9.13 8.83
CA PHE A 403 3.75 9.78 7.55
C PHE A 403 4.23 8.85 6.42
N TRP A 404 4.76 7.67 6.73
CA TRP A 404 5.43 6.82 5.73
C TRP A 404 5.01 5.35 5.80
N SER A 405 4.55 4.87 6.95
CA SER A 405 4.09 3.48 7.12
C SER A 405 2.71 3.11 6.57
N PRO A 406 1.78 4.05 6.21
CA PRO A 406 0.54 3.63 5.56
C PRO A 406 0.78 3.10 4.14
N TYR A 407 1.87 3.51 3.49
CA TYR A 407 2.18 3.08 2.12
C TYR A 407 2.72 1.67 2.14
N ILE A 408 1.97 0.74 1.56
CA ILE A 408 2.39 -0.65 1.38
C ILE A 408 2.34 -1.00 -0.10
N LEU A 409 3.25 -1.88 -0.51
CA LEU A 409 3.23 -2.48 -1.84
C LEU A 409 2.56 -3.85 -1.76
N VAL A 410 1.49 -4.06 -2.52
CA VAL A 410 0.71 -5.29 -2.62
C VAL A 410 0.94 -5.91 -3.99
N GLY A 411 1.42 -7.14 -4.02
CA GLY A 411 1.94 -7.77 -5.23
C GLY A 411 3.24 -7.11 -5.66
N ASP A 412 4.15 -7.94 -6.18
CA ASP A 412 5.28 -7.43 -6.96
C ASP A 412 5.86 -8.57 -7.81
N ARG A 413 6.56 -8.22 -8.87
CA ARG A 413 7.42 -9.17 -9.58
C ARG A 413 8.67 -9.49 -8.73
N PRO A 414 9.38 -10.59 -8.99
CA PRO A 414 10.72 -10.75 -8.45
C PRO A 414 11.65 -9.68 -9.05
N PRO A 415 12.78 -9.36 -8.40
CA PRO A 415 13.75 -8.46 -9.00
C PRO A 415 14.31 -9.12 -10.28
N ALA A 416 14.65 -8.29 -11.27
CA ALA A 416 15.10 -8.73 -12.59
C ALA A 416 16.40 -9.55 -12.57
#